data_AF-A0A522TVH7-F1
#
_entry.id   AF-A0A522TVH7-F1
#
_cell.length_a   1.000
_cell.length_b   1.000
_cell.length_c   1.000
_cell.angle_alpha   90.00
_cell.angle_beta   90.00
_cell.angle_gamma   90.00
#
_symmetry.space_group_name_H-M   'P 1'
#
loop_
_entity.id
_entity.type
_entity.pdbx_description
1 polymer ?
#
loop_
_entity_poly.entity_id
_entity_poly.type
_entity_poly.pdbx_seq_one_letter_code
_entity_poly.pdbx_strand_id
1 'polypeptide(L)' 'MSKLVALNEHGLPIGEDHPKARYTNHEVDLVLALRDQGASYGEIARKMDMPKATVQAICNGRARCQTPYQYSK' A
#
# COMPACT_ATOMS: atom_id res chain seq x y z
N MET A 1 -7.55 -19.10 13.91
CA MET A 1 -7.66 -17.64 14.07
C MET A 1 -8.05 -17.09 12.70
N SER A 2 -9.28 -16.61 12.52
CA SER A 2 -9.73 -16.08 11.23
C SER A 2 -9.21 -14.65 11.06
N LYS A 3 -8.52 -14.35 9.95
CA LYS A 3 -7.95 -13.02 9.67
C LYS A 3 -9.06 -12.09 9.18
N LEU A 4 -9.17 -10.89 9.76
CA LEU A 4 -10.07 -9.87 9.24
C LEU A 4 -9.56 -9.39 7.87
N VAL A 5 -10.41 -9.45 6.85
CA VAL A 5 -10.12 -9.01 5.48
C VAL A 5 -10.87 -7.73 5.18
N ALA A 6 -10.17 -6.71 4.69
CA ALA A 6 -10.76 -5.45 4.25
C ALA A 6 -11.32 -5.59 2.82
N LEU A 7 -12.59 -5.23 2.63
CA LEU A 7 -13.29 -5.28 1.35
C LEU A 7 -13.71 -3.87 0.89
N ASN A 8 -13.68 -3.62 -0.42
CA ASN A 8 -14.26 -2.41 -1.02
C ASN A 8 -15.78 -2.54 -1.22
N GLU A 9 -16.39 -1.51 -1.81
CA GLU A 9 -17.84 -1.46 -2.10
C GLU A 9 -18.34 -2.58 -3.03
N HIS A 10 -17.45 -3.19 -3.81
CA HIS A 10 -17.74 -4.32 -4.68
C HIS A 10 -17.50 -5.68 -4.01
N GLY A 11 -17.14 -5.71 -2.72
CA GLY A 11 -16.82 -6.93 -1.99
C GLY A 11 -15.46 -7.54 -2.38
N LEU A 12 -14.57 -6.78 -3.01
CA LEU A 12 -13.23 -7.24 -3.39
C LEU A 12 -12.21 -6.90 -2.30
N PRO A 13 -11.25 -7.80 -1.99
CA PRO A 13 -10.18 -7.52 -1.04
C PRO A 13 -9.32 -6.33 -1.47
N ILE A 14 -8.98 -5.48 -0.51
CA ILE A 14 -8.12 -4.31 -0.72
C ILE A 14 -6.89 -4.37 0.17
N GLY A 15 -5.97 -3.42 -0.02
CA GLY A 15 -4.76 -3.35 0.79
C GLY A 15 -3.92 -4.62 0.62
N GLU A 16 -3.28 -5.06 1.70
CA GLU A 16 -2.42 -6.25 1.70
C GLU A 16 -3.17 -7.56 1.45
N ASP A 17 -4.50 -7.57 1.58
CA ASP A 17 -5.33 -8.74 1.33
C ASP A 17 -5.67 -8.91 -0.16
N HIS A 18 -5.36 -7.92 -1.00
CA HIS A 18 -5.56 -8.02 -2.44
C HIS A 18 -4.64 -9.12 -3.03
N PRO A 19 -5.12 -10.02 -3.90
CA PRO A 19 -4.37 -11.20 -4.36
C PRO A 19 -3.07 -10.88 -5.13
N LYS A 20 -2.96 -9.66 -5.66
CA LYS A 20 -1.75 -9.15 -6.34
C LYS A 20 -0.90 -8.22 -5.46
N ALA A 21 -1.23 -8.08 -4.18
CA ALA A 21 -0.44 -7.27 -3.26
C ALA A 21 0.93 -7.91 -3.06
N ARG A 22 1.98 -7.14 -3.34
CA ARG A 22 3.38 -7.54 -3.10
C ARG A 22 3.96 -6.93 -1.83
N TYR A 23 3.31 -5.90 -1.33
CA TYR A 23 3.75 -5.10 -0.19
C TYR A 23 2.60 -5.03 0.82
N THR A 24 2.97 -5.13 2.10
CA THR A 24 2.08 -5.00 3.25
C THR A 24 1.55 -3.58 3.39
N ASN A 25 0.50 -3.40 4.18
CA ASN A 25 0.03 -2.04 4.50
C ASN A 25 1.12 -1.23 5.21
N HIS A 26 1.86 -1.87 6.12
CA HIS A 26 2.95 -1.22 6.85
C HIS A 26 4.07 -0.69 5.94
N GLU A 27 4.49 -1.46 4.94
CA GLU A 27 5.52 -1.01 3.99
C GLU A 27 5.04 0.18 3.15
N VAL A 28 3.76 0.22 2.80
CA VAL A 28 3.15 1.34 2.08
C VAL A 28 3.13 2.59 2.97
N ASP A 29 2.78 2.44 4.25
CA ASP A 29 2.81 3.54 5.22
C ASP A 29 4.23 4.09 5.41
N LEU A 30 5.24 3.23 5.45
CA LEU A 30 6.65 3.64 5.53
C LEU A 30 7.09 4.43 4.29
N VAL A 31 6.68 4.01 3.09
CA VAL A 31 6.95 4.76 1.85
C VAL A 31 6.36 6.17 1.92
N LEU A 32 5.12 6.30 2.40
CA LEU A 32 4.45 7.60 2.56
C LEU A 32 5.14 8.44 3.64
N ALA A 33 5.47 7.85 4.79
CA ALA A 33 6.19 8.55 5.86
C ALA A 33 7.57 9.07 5.43
N LEU A 34 8.34 8.27 4.67
CA LEU A 34 9.61 8.73 4.10
C LEU A 34 9.40 9.86 3.09
N ARG A 35 8.32 9.82 2.32
CA ARG A 35 7.99 10.89 1.38
C ARG A 35 7.63 12.18 2.10
N ASP A 36 6.86 12.10 3.18
CA ASP A 36 6.48 13.23 4.03
C ASP A 36 7.71 13.85 4.73
N GLN A 37 8.72 13.04 5.06
CA GLN A 37 10.02 13.49 5.55
C GLN A 37 10.89 14.18 4.47
N GLY A 38 10.41 14.26 3.23
CA GLY A 38 11.09 14.94 2.12
C GLY A 38 12.02 14.05 1.30
N ALA A 39 12.06 12.74 1.54
CA ALA A 39 12.88 11.84 0.72
C ALA A 39 12.40 11.81 -0.74
N SER A 40 13.36 11.73 -1.67
CA SER A 40 13.09 11.55 -3.09
C SER A 40 12.65 10.10 -3.39
N TYR A 41 11.94 9.90 -4.50
CA TYR A 41 11.51 8.56 -4.92
C TYR A 41 12.69 7.58 -5.10
N GLY A 42 13.87 8.08 -5.48
CA GLY A 42 15.06 7.24 -5.64
C GLY A 42 15.64 6.79 -4.30
N GLU A 43 15.64 7.65 -3.29
CA GLU A 43 16.10 7.29 -1.94
C GLU A 43 15.16 6.29 -1.27
N ILE A 44 13.85 6.52 -1.40
CA ILE A 44 12.83 5.60 -0.88
C ILE A 44 12.95 4.22 -1.54
N ALA A 45 13.09 4.18 -2.87
CA ALA A 45 13.27 2.95 -3.63
C ALA A 45 14.47 2.12 -3.14
N ARG A 46 15.60 2.79 -2.86
CA ARG A 46 16.80 2.13 -2.33
C ARG A 46 16.63 1.65 -0.88
N LYS A 47 16.00 2.46 -0.03
CA LYS A 47 15.78 2.13 1.38
C LYS A 47 14.81 0.96 1.58
N MET A 48 13.76 0.92 0.76
CA MET A 48 12.68 -0.07 0.86
C MET A 48 12.88 -1.29 -0.05
N ASP A 49 13.97 -1.33 -0.82
CA ASP A 49 14.21 -2.33 -1.89
C ASP A 49 13.00 -2.48 -2.84
N MET A 50 12.46 -1.34 -3.29
CA MET A 50 11.28 -1.28 -4.15
C MET A 50 11.60 -0.64 -5.50
N PRO A 51 10.94 -1.08 -6.60
CA PRO A 51 11.05 -0.38 -7.87
C PRO A 51 10.59 1.08 -7.73
N LYS A 52 11.37 2.02 -8.28
CA LYS A 52 11.05 3.46 -8.24
C LYS A 52 9.65 3.78 -8.79
N ALA A 53 9.22 3.08 -9.84
CA ALA A 53 7.89 3.24 -10.41
C ALA A 53 6.78 2.85 -9.42
N THR A 54 7.00 1.82 -8.61
CA THR A 54 6.08 1.41 -7.54
C THR A 54 5.98 2.48 -6.47
N VAL A 55 7.12 2.98 -5.98
CA VAL A 55 7.17 4.08 -5.00
C VAL A 55 6.40 5.29 -5.52
N GLN A 56 6.66 5.69 -6.77
CA GLN A 56 5.95 6.79 -7.40
C GLN A 56 4.44 6.55 -7.50
N ALA A 57 4.01 5.33 -7.84
CA ALA A 57 2.60 4.98 -7.92
C ALA A 57 1.90 5.04 -6.54
N ILE A 58 2.59 4.63 -5.48
CA ILE A 58 2.12 4.75 -4.09
C ILE A 58 2.01 6.22 -3.69
N CYS A 59 3.09 7.01 -3.81
CA CYS A 59 3.08 8.41 -3.40
C CYS A 59 2.08 9.28 -4.16
N ASN A 60 1.81 8.97 -5.44
CA ASN A 60 0.83 9.70 -6.26
C ASN A 60 -0.61 9.20 -6.05
N GLY A 61 -0.85 8.22 -5.16
CA GLY A 61 -2.19 7.66 -4.94
C GLY A 61 -2.74 6.87 -6.14
N ARG A 62 -1.90 6.45 -7.09
CA ARG A 62 -2.31 5.59 -8.22
C ARG A 62 -2.48 4.13 -7.81
N ALA A 63 -1.83 3.73 -6.73
CA ALA A 63 -1.97 2.43 -6.11
C ALA A 63 -2.27 2.61 -4.62
N ARG A 64 -2.94 1.63 -4.01
CA ARG A 64 -3.19 1.57 -2.55
C ARG A 64 -4.11 2.69 -2.00
N CYS A 65 -4.93 3.32 -2.85
CA CYS A 65 -5.81 4.43 -2.49
C CYS A 65 -7.28 4.05 -2.26
N GLN A 66 -7.58 2.78 -1.95
CA GLN A 66 -8.95 2.33 -1.64
C GLN A 66 -9.16 2.28 -0.13
N THR A 67 -10.31 2.76 0.34
CA THR A 67 -10.72 2.68 1.74
C THR A 67 -11.62 1.46 1.97
N PRO A 68 -11.58 0.86 3.17
CA PRO A 68 -12.44 -0.25 3.51
C PRO A 68 -13.90 0.19 3.59
N TYR A 69 -14.76 -0.51 2.87
CA TYR A 69 -16.22 -0.39 2.98
C TYR A 69 -16.78 -1.36 4.02
N GLN A 70 -16.23 -2.58 4.05
CA GLN A 70 -16.64 -3.64 4.98
C GLN A 70 -15.41 -4.48 5.41
N TYR A 71 -15.51 -5.13 6.56
CA TYR A 71 -14.57 -6.17 6.99
C TYR A 71 -15.26 -7.53 7.08
N SER A 72 -14.60 -8.58 6.58
CA SER A 72 -15.04 -9.97 6.73
C SER A 72 -14.14 -10.71 7.72
N LYS A 73 -14.71 -11.66 8.47
CA LYS A 73 -13.97 -12.62 9.31
C LYS A 73 -13.61 -13.87 8.53
#